data_AF-A0A938NXK1-F1
#
_entry.id   AF-A0A938NXK1-F1
#
_cell.length_a   1.000
_cell.length_b   1.000
_cell.length_c   1.000
_cell.angle_alpha   90.00
_cell.angle_beta   90.00
_cell.angle_gamma   90.00
#
_symmetry.space_group_name_H-M   'P 1'
#
loop_
_entity.id
_entity.type
_entity.pdbx_description
1 polymer ?
#
loop_
_entity_poly.entity_id
_entity_poly.type
_entity_poly.pdbx_seq_one_letter_code
_entity_poly.pdbx_strand_id
1 'polypeptide(L)'
;MKHEENTESKKNNLEDIISEANVLRWKSGSNFHDDIMDSLYKDASDIAKSVINYTGEKKAFSFDKKVDRILTNKFLGFPVMLLMLMGVFWLTIIGANYPSRFLSYILIDVIHTFLKSAAGSVGIPVLISGFLFDGVYLAGAWVVSVMLPPMAIFFPLFTLLEDLGYLPRVAFNLDNYFRKVGAHGKQALTMTMGYGCNAAAVLSARIIDSPRERLMA
;
A
#
# COMPACT_ATOMS: atom_id res chain seq x y z
N MET A 1 53.95 -7.23 17.42
CA MET A 1 54.94 -7.07 16.32
C MET A 1 54.58 -7.83 15.05
N LYS A 2 54.69 -9.16 14.89
CA LYS A 2 54.34 -9.82 13.60
C LYS A 2 52.86 -9.78 13.18
N HIS A 3 51.93 -9.52 14.11
CA HIS A 3 50.49 -9.40 13.82
C HIS A 3 50.05 -7.98 13.42
N GLU A 4 50.83 -6.95 13.72
CA GLU A 4 50.49 -5.55 13.37
C GLU A 4 50.85 -5.23 11.91
N GLU A 5 52.01 -5.68 11.42
CA GLU A 5 52.43 -5.49 10.02
C GLU A 5 51.46 -6.11 8.99
N ASN A 6 50.86 -7.26 9.33
CA ASN A 6 49.93 -7.95 8.43
C ASN A 6 48.55 -7.28 8.35
N THR A 7 48.22 -6.41 9.32
CA THR A 7 46.95 -5.68 9.39
C THR A 7 47.06 -4.35 8.64
N GLU A 8 48.21 -3.69 8.68
CA GLU A 8 48.53 -2.51 7.86
C GLU A 8 48.63 -2.83 6.36
N SER A 9 49.30 -3.92 6.00
CA SER A 9 49.39 -4.36 4.59
C SER A 9 48.01 -4.68 3.98
N LYS A 10 47.12 -5.30 4.75
CA LYS A 10 45.73 -5.54 4.31
C LYS A 10 44.91 -4.26 4.19
N LYS A 11 45.13 -3.29 5.07
CA LYS A 11 44.47 -1.97 5.02
C LYS A 11 44.86 -1.20 3.77
N ASN A 12 46.14 -1.18 3.44
CA ASN A 12 46.65 -0.48 2.25
C ASN A 12 46.09 -1.10 0.96
N ASN A 13 46.07 -2.43 0.85
CA ASN A 13 45.44 -3.10 -0.29
C ASN A 13 43.92 -2.82 -0.39
N LEU A 14 43.23 -2.71 0.74
CA LEU A 14 41.79 -2.40 0.75
C LEU A 14 41.53 -0.95 0.32
N GLU A 15 42.34 -0.01 0.81
CA GLU A 15 42.27 1.41 0.46
C GLU A 15 42.63 1.63 -1.01
N ASP A 16 43.61 0.91 -1.55
CA ASP A 16 43.98 0.94 -2.96
C ASP A 16 42.84 0.41 -3.85
N ILE A 17 42.24 -0.73 -3.50
CA ILE A 17 41.08 -1.29 -4.22
C ILE A 17 39.88 -0.32 -4.17
N ILE A 18 39.62 0.30 -3.03
CA ILE A 18 38.54 1.29 -2.89
C ILE A 18 38.83 2.55 -3.72
N SER A 19 40.09 2.99 -3.77
CA SER A 19 40.51 4.13 -4.58
C SER A 19 40.34 3.85 -6.07
N GLU A 20 40.75 2.66 -6.52
CA GLU A 20 40.65 2.23 -7.91
C GLU A 20 39.19 2.03 -8.33
N ALA A 21 38.36 1.43 -7.46
CA ALA A 21 36.93 1.31 -7.65
C ALA A 21 36.23 2.68 -7.73
N ASN A 22 36.64 3.67 -6.92
CA ASN A 22 36.10 5.02 -6.99
C ASN A 22 36.51 5.73 -8.29
N VAL A 23 37.76 5.60 -8.73
CA VAL A 23 38.23 6.17 -10.01
C VAL A 23 37.47 5.56 -11.19
N LEU A 24 37.24 4.25 -11.18
CA LEU A 24 36.43 3.55 -12.18
C LEU A 24 34.96 3.99 -12.12
N ARG A 25 34.41 4.21 -10.93
CA ARG A 25 33.04 4.74 -10.73
C ARG A 25 32.87 6.17 -11.24
N TRP A 26 33.91 7.00 -11.23
CA TRP A 26 33.84 8.36 -11.81
C TRP A 26 34.07 8.36 -13.33
N LYS A 27 34.80 7.38 -13.87
CA LYS A 27 34.96 7.18 -15.33
C LYS A 27 33.71 6.59 -15.98
N SER A 28 33.05 5.66 -15.30
CA SER A 28 31.75 5.13 -15.68
C SER A 28 30.68 6.13 -15.21
N GLY A 29 30.17 6.96 -16.13
CA GLY A 29 29.19 8.01 -15.80
C GLY A 29 27.98 7.50 -15.00
N SER A 30 27.19 8.42 -14.45
CA SER A 30 26.05 8.15 -13.54
C SER A 30 25.05 7.09 -14.03
N ASN A 31 25.05 6.79 -15.33
CA ASN A 31 24.13 5.88 -16.00
C ASN A 31 24.73 4.48 -16.27
N PHE A 32 25.94 4.17 -15.79
CA PHE A 32 26.58 2.86 -16.05
C PHE A 32 25.73 1.67 -15.61
N HIS A 33 25.01 1.79 -14.49
CA HIS A 33 24.10 0.75 -14.03
C HIS A 33 22.88 0.61 -14.96
N ASP A 34 22.37 1.74 -15.47
CA ASP A 34 21.26 1.77 -16.42
C ASP A 34 21.70 1.18 -17.77
N ASP A 35 22.91 1.49 -18.24
CA ASP A 35 23.48 0.97 -19.50
C ASP A 35 23.70 -0.56 -19.44
N ILE A 36 24.19 -1.07 -18.29
CA ILE A 36 24.30 -2.52 -18.07
C ILE A 36 22.92 -3.16 -18.09
N MET A 37 21.94 -2.59 -17.41
CA MET A 37 20.57 -3.12 -17.39
C MET A 37 19.95 -3.11 -18.79
N ASP A 38 20.14 -2.04 -19.56
CA ASP A 38 19.67 -1.95 -20.94
C ASP A 38 20.30 -3.01 -21.84
N SER A 39 21.60 -3.31 -21.66
CA SER A 39 22.28 -4.38 -22.42
C SER A 39 21.73 -5.76 -22.07
N LEU A 40 21.53 -6.06 -20.78
CA LEU A 40 20.96 -7.34 -20.32
C LEU A 40 19.54 -7.54 -20.85
N TYR A 41 18.71 -6.49 -20.81
CA TYR A 41 17.34 -6.55 -21.33
C TYR A 41 17.30 -6.73 -22.85
N LYS A 42 18.24 -6.13 -23.59
CA LYS A 42 18.38 -6.36 -25.03
C LYS A 42 18.70 -7.82 -25.35
N ASP A 43 19.74 -8.37 -24.71
CA ASP A 43 20.15 -9.75 -24.93
C ASP A 43 19.02 -10.73 -24.61
N ALA A 44 18.35 -10.54 -23.46
CA ALA A 44 17.19 -11.34 -23.09
C ALA A 44 16.03 -11.20 -24.10
N SER A 45 15.78 -10.00 -24.61
CA SER A 45 14.74 -9.75 -25.62
C SER A 45 15.07 -10.42 -26.96
N ASP A 46 16.33 -10.44 -27.37
CA ASP A 46 16.74 -11.01 -28.65
C ASP A 46 16.71 -12.55 -28.60
N ILE A 47 17.10 -13.13 -27.47
CA ILE A 47 16.89 -14.56 -27.19
C ILE A 47 15.39 -14.88 -27.23
N ALA A 48 14.55 -14.11 -26.53
CA ALA A 48 13.11 -14.34 -26.51
C ALA A 48 12.50 -14.28 -27.92
N LYS A 49 12.86 -13.28 -28.75
CA LYS A 49 12.39 -13.16 -30.14
C LYS A 49 12.82 -14.34 -31.00
N SER A 50 14.01 -14.88 -30.78
CA SER A 50 14.53 -16.02 -31.56
C SER A 50 13.82 -17.34 -31.26
N VAL A 51 13.20 -17.47 -30.08
CA VAL A 51 12.55 -18.72 -29.62
C VAL A 51 11.02 -18.64 -29.69
N ILE A 52 10.43 -17.45 -29.59
CA ILE A 52 8.98 -17.26 -29.60
C ILE A 52 8.46 -17.11 -31.03
N ASN A 53 7.84 -18.16 -31.55
CA ASN A 53 6.98 -18.04 -32.74
C ASN A 53 5.59 -17.58 -32.33
N TYR A 54 5.17 -16.39 -32.77
CA TYR A 54 3.81 -15.91 -32.58
C TYR A 54 2.84 -16.66 -33.50
N THR A 55 2.42 -17.86 -33.09
CA THR A 55 1.33 -18.59 -33.73
C THR A 55 0.00 -18.01 -33.27
N GLY A 56 -0.49 -17.06 -34.07
CA GLY A 56 -1.86 -16.60 -34.03
C GLY A 56 -1.99 -15.11 -33.72
N GLU A 57 -2.70 -14.41 -34.61
CA GLU A 57 -3.37 -13.15 -34.30
C GLU A 57 -4.40 -13.38 -33.18
N LYS A 58 -3.95 -13.60 -31.94
CA LYS A 58 -4.85 -13.45 -30.81
C LYS A 58 -5.08 -11.95 -30.67
N LYS A 59 -6.26 -11.51 -31.10
CA LYS A 59 -6.97 -10.31 -30.63
C LYS A 59 -7.14 -10.37 -29.10
N ALA A 60 -6.04 -10.45 -28.35
CA ALA A 60 -6.05 -10.31 -26.92
C ALA A 60 -6.45 -8.86 -26.61
N PHE A 61 -7.73 -8.72 -26.29
CA PHE A 61 -8.38 -7.62 -25.59
C PHE A 61 -7.99 -6.21 -26.05
N SER A 62 -8.73 -5.69 -27.02
CA SER A 62 -8.72 -4.27 -27.40
C SER A 62 -9.11 -3.33 -26.24
N PHE A 63 -9.80 -3.85 -25.22
CA PHE A 63 -10.14 -3.12 -24.00
C PHE A 63 -8.93 -2.98 -23.07
N ASP A 64 -8.19 -4.07 -22.79
CA ASP A 64 -6.95 -4.02 -22.00
C ASP A 64 -5.92 -3.08 -22.61
N LYS A 65 -5.74 -3.10 -23.94
CA LYS A 65 -4.81 -2.17 -24.61
C LYS A 65 -5.24 -0.70 -24.53
N LYS A 66 -6.55 -0.41 -24.49
CA LYS A 66 -7.07 0.96 -24.31
C LYS A 66 -6.93 1.44 -22.86
N VAL A 67 -7.21 0.55 -21.91
CA VAL A 67 -7.03 0.79 -20.47
C VAL A 67 -5.54 0.96 -20.16
N ASP A 68 -4.67 0.13 -20.72
CA ASP A 68 -3.21 0.32 -20.61
C ASP A 68 -2.78 1.64 -21.23
N ARG A 69 -3.25 2.01 -22.42
CA ARG A 69 -2.86 3.26 -23.08
C ARG A 69 -3.30 4.51 -22.29
N ILE A 70 -4.43 4.46 -21.60
CA ILE A 70 -4.87 5.58 -20.74
C ILE A 70 -4.11 5.61 -19.41
N LEU A 71 -3.79 4.43 -18.85
CA LEU A 71 -3.03 4.29 -17.60
C LEU A 71 -1.52 4.56 -17.77
N THR A 72 -0.94 4.29 -18.94
CA THR A 72 0.49 4.47 -19.24
C THR A 72 0.85 5.83 -19.81
N ASN A 73 -0.14 6.70 -20.10
CA ASN A 73 0.17 8.05 -20.54
C ASN A 73 0.78 8.85 -19.37
N LYS A 74 2.02 9.31 -19.52
CA LYS A 74 2.85 9.96 -18.49
C LYS A 74 2.13 11.10 -17.74
N PHE A 75 1.19 11.79 -18.40
CA PHE A 75 0.44 12.90 -17.80
C PHE A 75 -0.98 12.50 -17.34
N LEU A 76 -1.62 11.54 -18.01
CA LEU A 76 -3.00 11.13 -17.70
C LEU A 76 -3.08 9.98 -16.68
N GLY A 77 -2.02 9.18 -16.54
CA GLY A 77 -1.96 8.06 -15.61
C GLY A 77 -2.16 8.53 -14.17
N PHE A 78 -1.43 9.55 -13.72
CA PHE A 78 -1.50 10.04 -12.34
C PHE A 78 -2.91 10.56 -11.95
N PRO A 79 -3.56 11.46 -12.72
CA PRO A 79 -4.93 11.88 -12.43
C PRO A 79 -5.94 10.74 -12.45
N VAL A 80 -5.87 9.85 -13.44
CA VAL A 80 -6.80 8.71 -13.56
C VAL A 80 -6.65 7.76 -12.38
N MET A 81 -5.41 7.50 -11.95
CA MET A 81 -5.16 6.68 -10.77
C MET A 81 -5.73 7.35 -9.51
N LEU A 82 -5.44 8.63 -9.27
CA LEU A 82 -6.00 9.34 -8.11
C LEU A 82 -7.54 9.33 -8.11
N LEU A 83 -8.16 9.58 -9.26
CA LEU A 83 -9.61 9.59 -9.42
C LEU A 83 -10.23 8.22 -9.14
N MET A 84 -9.57 7.14 -9.57
CA MET A 84 -10.04 5.78 -9.27
C MET A 84 -9.96 5.47 -7.76
N LEU A 85 -8.86 5.85 -7.09
CA LEU A 85 -8.74 5.71 -5.64
C LEU A 85 -9.81 6.54 -4.90
N MET A 86 -10.06 7.78 -5.35
CA MET A 86 -11.15 8.61 -4.82
C MET A 86 -12.52 7.98 -5.07
N GLY A 87 -12.74 7.36 -6.23
CA GLY A 87 -13.97 6.64 -6.56
C GLY A 87 -14.22 5.46 -5.62
N VAL A 88 -13.15 4.75 -5.24
CA VAL A 88 -13.22 3.65 -4.27
C VAL A 88 -13.58 4.18 -2.89
N PHE A 89 -12.89 5.22 -2.41
CA PHE A 89 -13.22 5.86 -1.13
C PHE A 89 -14.66 6.39 -1.11
N TRP A 90 -15.08 7.05 -2.18
CA TRP A 90 -16.44 7.57 -2.34
C TRP A 90 -17.47 6.45 -2.26
N LEU A 91 -17.23 5.36 -2.99
CA LEU A 91 -18.11 4.19 -3.00
C LEU A 91 -18.14 3.51 -1.63
N THR A 92 -17.00 3.41 -0.94
CA THR A 92 -16.94 2.90 0.44
C THR A 92 -17.73 3.79 1.40
N ILE A 93 -17.57 5.11 1.37
CA ILE A 93 -18.24 6.03 2.30
C ILE A 93 -19.76 5.99 2.10
N ILE A 94 -20.23 6.11 0.85
CA ILE A 94 -21.66 6.08 0.56
C ILE A 94 -22.22 4.69 0.78
N GLY A 95 -21.51 3.66 0.33
CA GLY A 95 -21.90 2.27 0.48
C GLY A 95 -22.02 1.87 1.94
N ALA A 96 -21.10 2.32 2.79
CA ALA A 96 -21.07 1.99 4.22
C ALA A 96 -22.16 2.70 5.03
N ASN A 97 -22.67 3.85 4.59
CA ASN A 97 -23.73 4.57 5.30
C ASN A 97 -25.01 3.73 5.44
N TYR A 98 -25.36 2.91 4.45
CA TYR A 98 -26.53 2.03 4.50
C TYR A 98 -26.42 0.94 5.59
N PRO A 99 -25.41 0.06 5.58
CA PRO A 99 -25.22 -0.94 6.62
C PRO A 99 -24.91 -0.31 7.99
N SER A 100 -24.23 0.84 8.03
CA SER A 100 -23.98 1.56 9.29
C SER A 100 -25.28 2.03 9.95
N ARG A 101 -26.23 2.59 9.19
CA ARG A 101 -27.55 2.97 9.72
C ARG A 101 -28.34 1.75 10.19
N PHE A 102 -28.31 0.67 9.42
CA PHE A 102 -28.98 -0.57 9.80
C PHE A 102 -28.41 -1.16 11.09
N LEU A 103 -27.08 -1.19 11.23
CA LEU A 103 -26.43 -1.69 12.44
C LEU A 103 -26.70 -0.77 13.63
N SER A 104 -26.65 0.55 13.43
CA SER A 104 -26.99 1.54 14.46
C SER A 104 -28.41 1.35 14.97
N TYR A 105 -29.38 1.16 14.07
CA TYR A 105 -30.77 0.91 14.45
C TYR A 105 -30.92 -0.34 15.33
N ILE A 106 -30.30 -1.45 14.94
CA ILE A 106 -30.39 -2.70 15.72
C ILE A 106 -29.65 -2.55 17.06
N LEU A 107 -28.41 -2.09 17.04
CA LEU A 107 -27.52 -2.14 18.19
C LEU A 107 -27.86 -1.03 19.20
N ILE A 108 -28.25 0.15 18.72
CA ILE A 108 -28.60 1.29 19.55
C ILE A 108 -30.11 1.30 19.78
N ASP A 109 -30.93 1.54 18.76
CA ASP A 109 -32.35 1.81 19.01
C ASP A 109 -33.12 0.60 19.57
N VAL A 110 -32.79 -0.62 19.12
CA VAL A 110 -33.45 -1.85 19.59
C VAL A 110 -32.77 -2.41 20.84
N ILE A 111 -31.47 -2.76 20.75
CA ILE A 111 -30.81 -3.52 21.80
C ILE A 111 -30.52 -2.66 23.04
N HIS A 112 -30.01 -1.42 22.89
CA HIS A 112 -29.77 -0.55 24.06
C HIS A 112 -31.07 -0.25 24.82
N THR A 113 -32.14 0.10 24.09
CA THR A 113 -33.46 0.37 24.70
C THR A 113 -34.00 -0.86 25.43
N PHE A 114 -33.84 -2.06 24.85
CA PHE A 114 -34.24 -3.32 25.50
C PHE A 114 -33.42 -3.60 26.77
N LEU A 115 -32.09 -3.46 26.70
CA LEU A 115 -31.19 -3.64 27.85
C LEU A 115 -31.54 -2.66 28.99
N LYS A 116 -31.83 -1.40 28.65
CA LYS A 116 -32.20 -0.37 29.62
C LYS A 116 -33.55 -0.62 30.27
N SER A 117 -34.53 -1.06 29.48
CA SER A 117 -35.86 -1.46 29.99
C SER A 117 -35.78 -2.69 30.91
N ALA A 118 -35.00 -3.70 30.52
CA ALA A 118 -34.77 -4.91 31.32
C ALA A 118 -34.00 -4.61 32.62
N ALA A 119 -33.03 -3.70 32.59
CA ALA A 119 -32.32 -3.26 33.79
C ALA A 119 -33.24 -2.53 34.78
N GLY A 120 -34.19 -1.75 34.26
CA GLY A 120 -35.22 -1.08 35.05
C GLY A 120 -36.19 -2.06 35.73
N SER A 121 -36.57 -3.14 35.05
CA SER A 121 -37.48 -4.15 35.63
C SER A 121 -36.83 -5.04 36.69
N VAL A 122 -35.51 -5.29 36.58
CA VAL A 122 -34.72 -6.04 37.57
C VAL A 122 -34.33 -5.18 38.79
N GLY A 123 -34.52 -3.86 38.73
CA GLY A 123 -34.22 -2.93 39.83
C GLY A 123 -32.73 -2.65 40.00
N ILE A 124 -31.95 -2.70 38.91
CA ILE A 124 -30.51 -2.40 38.95
C ILE A 124 -30.30 -0.93 39.32
N PRO A 125 -29.37 -0.60 40.24
CA PRO A 125 -29.05 0.79 40.57
C PRO A 125 -28.70 1.63 39.34
N VAL A 126 -29.24 2.85 39.29
CA VAL A 126 -29.08 3.77 38.15
C VAL A 126 -27.61 4.02 37.80
N LEU A 127 -26.73 4.05 38.80
CA LEU A 127 -25.30 4.25 38.61
C LEU A 127 -24.65 3.11 37.79
N ILE A 128 -25.02 1.87 38.09
CA ILE A 128 -24.46 0.68 37.42
C ILE A 128 -25.07 0.52 36.03
N SER A 129 -26.38 0.72 35.91
CA SER A 129 -27.10 0.68 34.64
C SER A 129 -26.60 1.76 33.67
N GLY A 130 -26.45 3.01 34.14
CA GLY A 130 -25.92 4.11 33.33
C GLY A 130 -24.48 3.88 32.89
N PHE A 131 -23.59 3.46 33.79
CA PHE A 131 -22.21 3.17 33.42
C PHE A 131 -22.10 2.07 32.37
N LEU A 132 -22.81 0.95 32.56
CA LEU A 132 -22.67 -0.21 31.70
C LEU A 132 -23.39 -0.04 30.36
N PHE A 133 -24.64 0.45 30.37
CA PHE A 133 -25.45 0.53 29.16
C PHE A 133 -25.27 1.85 28.41
N ASP A 134 -25.31 2.99 29.10
CA ASP A 134 -25.12 4.30 28.45
C ASP A 134 -23.64 4.63 28.21
N GLY A 135 -22.72 4.09 29.03
CA GLY A 135 -21.28 4.26 28.85
C GLY A 135 -20.68 3.17 27.95
N VAL A 136 -20.45 2.00 28.52
CA VAL A 136 -19.66 0.93 27.85
C VAL A 136 -20.36 0.41 26.60
N TYR A 137 -21.62 0.02 26.71
CA TYR A 137 -22.35 -0.58 25.60
C TYR A 137 -22.62 0.42 24.47
N LEU A 138 -23.19 1.59 24.78
CA LEU A 138 -23.55 2.58 23.76
C LEU A 138 -22.30 3.08 23.00
N ALA A 139 -21.20 3.36 23.71
CA ALA A 139 -19.95 3.76 23.07
C ALA A 139 -19.41 2.64 22.15
N GLY A 140 -19.40 1.40 22.62
CA GLY A 140 -18.98 0.25 21.82
C GLY A 140 -19.87 0.04 20.59
N ALA A 141 -21.19 0.10 20.77
CA ALA A 141 -22.17 -0.06 19.70
C ALA A 141 -22.02 1.02 18.62
N TRP A 142 -21.73 2.25 19.03
CA TRP A 142 -21.50 3.37 18.11
C TRP A 142 -20.21 3.18 17.31
N VAL A 143 -19.11 2.83 17.99
CA VAL A 143 -17.82 2.56 17.32
C VAL A 143 -17.96 1.41 16.32
N VAL A 144 -18.59 0.30 16.71
CA VAL A 144 -18.79 -0.86 15.83
C VAL A 144 -19.67 -0.48 14.63
N SER A 145 -20.77 0.24 14.86
CA SER A 145 -21.69 0.65 13.79
C SER A 145 -21.06 1.59 12.78
N VAL A 146 -20.11 2.43 13.18
CA VAL A 146 -19.46 3.39 12.28
C VAL A 146 -18.20 2.81 11.63
N MET A 147 -17.39 2.03 12.34
CA MET A 147 -16.07 1.58 11.85
C MET A 147 -16.12 0.26 11.06
N LEU A 148 -17.00 -0.67 11.44
CA LEU A 148 -17.06 -2.00 10.82
C LEU A 148 -17.52 -1.97 9.36
N PRO A 149 -18.59 -1.25 8.99
CA PRO A 149 -19.11 -1.30 7.62
C PRO A 149 -18.17 -0.74 6.54
N PRO A 150 -17.49 0.41 6.75
CA PRO A 150 -16.49 0.90 5.79
C PRO A 150 -15.36 -0.12 5.58
N MET A 151 -14.84 -0.74 6.64
CA MET A 151 -13.78 -1.75 6.51
C MET A 151 -14.25 -2.97 5.71
N ALA A 152 -15.47 -3.45 5.98
CA ALA A 152 -16.05 -4.61 5.30
C ALA A 152 -16.24 -4.39 3.79
N ILE A 153 -16.44 -3.15 3.34
CA ILE A 153 -16.57 -2.81 1.91
C ILE A 153 -15.21 -2.47 1.30
N PHE A 154 -14.38 -1.71 2.02
CA PHE A 154 -13.09 -1.23 1.54
C PHE A 154 -12.13 -2.38 1.22
N PHE A 155 -11.99 -3.37 2.12
CA PHE A 155 -11.04 -4.46 1.93
C PHE A 155 -11.34 -5.30 0.67
N PRO A 156 -12.58 -5.78 0.43
CA PRO A 156 -12.88 -6.50 -0.81
C PRO A 156 -12.65 -5.68 -2.08
N LEU A 157 -13.03 -4.39 -2.08
CA LEU A 157 -12.77 -3.50 -3.22
C LEU A 157 -11.26 -3.33 -3.46
N PHE A 158 -10.49 -3.16 -2.38
CA PHE A 158 -9.05 -3.00 -2.44
C PHE A 158 -8.37 -4.27 -2.94
N THR A 159 -8.78 -5.45 -2.45
CA THR A 159 -8.30 -6.75 -2.95
C THR A 159 -8.63 -6.92 -4.43
N LEU A 160 -9.84 -6.55 -4.87
CA LEU A 160 -10.19 -6.60 -6.28
C LEU A 160 -9.28 -5.71 -7.14
N LEU A 161 -8.91 -4.52 -6.65
CA LEU A 161 -7.95 -3.64 -7.33
C LEU A 161 -6.53 -4.19 -7.34
N GLU A 162 -6.15 -4.93 -6.30
CA GLU A 162 -4.88 -5.64 -6.23
C GLU A 162 -4.82 -6.73 -7.29
N ASP A 163 -5.86 -7.55 -7.38
CA ASP A 163 -5.99 -8.66 -8.32
C ASP A 163 -6.02 -8.17 -9.78
N LEU A 164 -6.60 -7.00 -10.04
CA LEU A 164 -6.56 -6.33 -11.36
C LEU A 164 -5.18 -5.75 -11.70
N GLY A 165 -4.20 -5.82 -10.79
CA GLY A 165 -2.86 -5.29 -10.98
C GLY A 165 -2.80 -3.76 -11.00
N TYR A 166 -3.84 -3.07 -10.51
CA TYR A 166 -3.87 -1.62 -10.46
C TYR A 166 -2.91 -1.07 -9.38
N LEU A 167 -2.90 -1.68 -8.19
CA LEU A 167 -2.02 -1.25 -7.08
C LEU A 167 -0.52 -1.31 -7.43
N PRO A 168 -0.01 -2.38 -8.08
CA PRO A 168 1.34 -2.41 -8.63
C PRO A 168 1.66 -1.25 -9.60
N ARG A 169 0.70 -0.88 -10.47
CA ARG A 169 0.88 0.22 -11.43
C ARG A 169 0.93 1.58 -10.75
N VAL A 170 0.09 1.79 -9.74
CA VAL A 170 0.10 3.00 -8.89
C VAL A 170 1.45 3.11 -8.17
N ALA A 171 1.90 2.04 -7.52
CA ALA A 171 3.17 2.03 -6.81
C ALA A 171 4.35 2.37 -7.74
N PHE A 172 4.39 1.79 -8.95
CA PHE A 172 5.42 2.10 -9.95
C PHE A 172 5.37 3.56 -10.42
N ASN A 173 4.17 4.09 -10.69
CA ASN A 173 4.05 5.47 -11.14
C ASN A 173 4.43 6.49 -10.05
N LEU A 174 4.17 6.18 -8.77
CA LEU A 174 4.61 7.01 -7.66
C LEU A 174 6.09 6.79 -7.31
N ASP A 175 6.70 5.66 -7.67
CA ASP A 175 8.11 5.36 -7.37
C ASP A 175 9.06 6.46 -7.88
N ASN A 176 8.82 7.04 -9.06
CA ASN A 176 9.68 8.11 -9.58
C ASN A 176 9.59 9.42 -8.75
N TYR A 177 8.49 9.66 -8.02
CA TYR A 177 8.37 10.80 -7.10
C TYR A 177 8.98 10.48 -5.74
N PHE A 178 8.72 9.28 -5.21
CA PHE A 178 9.32 8.81 -3.96
C PHE A 178 10.85 8.73 -4.08
N ARG A 179 11.38 8.27 -5.22
CA ARG A 179 12.82 8.22 -5.49
C ARG A 179 13.50 9.58 -5.43
N LYS A 180 12.82 10.67 -5.80
CA LYS A 180 13.37 12.04 -5.70
C LYS A 180 13.58 12.50 -4.26
N VAL A 181 12.81 11.94 -3.32
CA VAL A 181 12.91 12.25 -1.89
C VAL A 181 13.64 11.13 -1.12
N GLY A 182 14.30 10.19 -1.82
CA GLY A 182 15.05 9.09 -1.22
C GLY A 182 14.18 7.98 -0.63
N ALA A 183 12.94 7.87 -1.09
CA ALA A 183 11.91 6.99 -0.59
C ALA A 183 11.48 5.96 -1.66
N HIS A 184 10.75 4.91 -1.27
CA HIS A 184 10.34 3.84 -2.18
C HIS A 184 8.84 3.90 -2.51
N GLY A 185 8.46 3.63 -3.76
CA GLY A 185 7.05 3.60 -4.20
C GLY A 185 6.13 2.69 -3.40
N LYS A 186 6.64 1.71 -2.63
CA LYS A 186 5.83 0.92 -1.69
C LYS A 186 5.23 1.76 -0.55
N GLN A 187 5.89 2.86 -0.16
CA GLN A 187 5.39 3.79 0.87
C GLN A 187 4.17 4.60 0.40
N ALA A 188 4.00 4.78 -0.91
CA ALA A 188 2.82 5.41 -1.47
C ALA A 188 1.52 4.70 -1.07
N LEU A 189 1.57 3.36 -1.05
CA LEU A 189 0.44 2.50 -0.70
C LEU A 189 0.08 2.67 0.78
N THR A 190 1.10 2.72 1.64
CA THR A 190 0.96 2.88 3.09
C THR A 190 0.36 4.24 3.44
N MET A 191 0.86 5.31 2.81
CA MET A 191 0.35 6.67 2.99
C MET A 191 -1.11 6.81 2.53
N THR A 192 -1.46 6.21 1.39
CA THR A 192 -2.85 6.25 0.90
C THR A 192 -3.82 5.48 1.79
N MET A 193 -3.40 4.35 2.36
CA MET A 193 -4.18 3.67 3.40
C MET A 193 -4.31 4.48 4.69
N GLY A 194 -3.27 5.23 5.07
CA GLY A 194 -3.27 6.13 6.23
C GLY A 194 -4.30 7.24 6.18
N TYR A 195 -4.61 7.76 4.98
CA TYR A 195 -5.70 8.72 4.82
C TYR A 195 -7.08 8.14 5.17
N GLY A 196 -7.28 6.84 5.00
CA GLY A 196 -8.55 6.16 5.31
C GLY A 196 -8.60 5.62 6.74
N CYS A 197 -7.61 4.81 7.12
CA CYS A 197 -7.54 4.19 8.42
C CYS A 197 -6.09 4.00 8.87
N ASN A 198 -5.72 4.67 9.95
CA ASN A 198 -4.39 4.57 10.55
C ASN A 198 -3.99 3.11 10.88
N ALA A 199 -4.94 2.29 11.33
CA ALA A 199 -4.67 0.88 11.63
C ALA A 199 -4.29 0.09 10.36
N ALA A 200 -4.96 0.33 9.24
CA ALA A 200 -4.63 -0.29 7.96
C ALA A 200 -3.27 0.20 7.44
N ALA A 201 -2.92 1.47 7.66
CA ALA A 201 -1.62 2.05 7.33
C ALA A 201 -0.49 1.32 8.06
N VAL A 202 -0.61 1.16 9.39
CA VAL A 202 0.40 0.46 10.20
C VAL A 202 0.55 -1.00 9.76
N LEU A 203 -0.56 -1.67 9.43
CA LEU A 203 -0.53 -3.04 8.91
C LEU A 203 0.16 -3.15 7.55
N SER A 204 -0.05 -2.18 6.66
CA SER A 204 0.55 -2.15 5.32
C SER A 204 2.02 -1.72 5.33
N ALA A 205 2.51 -1.10 6.41
CA ALA A 205 3.94 -0.80 6.59
C ALA A 205 4.83 -2.07 6.55
N ARG A 206 4.25 -3.26 6.80
CA ARG A 206 4.97 -4.55 6.68
C ARG A 206 5.43 -4.88 5.26
N ILE A 207 4.87 -4.23 4.24
CA ILE A 207 5.21 -4.42 2.82
C ILE A 207 6.55 -3.74 2.46
N ILE A 208 7.03 -2.84 3.33
CA ILE A 208 8.32 -2.13 3.17
C ILE A 208 9.46 -3.06 3.64
N ASP A 209 10.37 -3.40 2.74
CA ASP A 209 11.46 -4.37 3.00
C ASP A 209 12.52 -3.80 3.97
N SER A 210 12.80 -2.51 3.85
CA SER A 210 13.83 -1.78 4.59
C SER A 210 13.33 -1.44 6.00
N PRO A 211 13.96 -1.96 7.08
CA PRO A 211 13.54 -1.66 8.45
C PRO A 211 13.63 -0.16 8.79
N ARG A 212 14.60 0.54 8.19
CA ARG A 212 14.78 1.99 8.39
C ARG A 212 13.65 2.77 7.71
N GLU A 213 13.30 2.43 6.47
CA GLU A 213 12.18 3.06 5.75
C GLU A 213 10.83 2.73 6.36
N ARG A 214 10.67 1.53 6.95
CA ARG A 214 9.46 1.13 7.66
C ARG A 214 9.26 1.89 8.98
N LEU A 215 10.33 2.33 9.64
CA LEU A 215 10.24 3.15 10.85
C LEU A 215 9.92 4.62 10.54
N MET A 216 10.22 5.08 9.32
CA MET A 216 9.93 6.44 8.87
C MET A 216 8.53 6.61 8.28
N ALA A 217 7.91 5.52 7.83
CA ALA A 217 6.55 5.47 7.29
C ALA A 217 5.50 5.30 8.39
#